data_AF-A0A2S9AF04-F1
#
_entry.id   AF-A0A2S9AF04-F1
#
_cell.length_a   1.000
_cell.length_b   1.000
_cell.length_c   1.000
_cell.angle_alpha   90.00
_cell.angle_beta   90.00
_cell.angle_gamma   90.00
#
_symmetry.space_group_name_H-M   'P 1'
#
loop_
_entity.id
_entity.type
_entity.pdbx_description
1 polymer ?
#
loop_
_entity_poly.entity_id
_entity_poly.type
_entity_poly.pdbx_seq_one_letter_code
_entity_poly.pdbx_strand_id
1 'polypeptide(L)'
;MSRRAGWIIGALVAVLVIAAAAAWIWLAASAPPAARPTPSPAATTAAPAAERAQAALDDLLTACADSTASEPPEHCGIRIPWGTEFSTVSGIRYRVEKLPELVLDGDSFTASGGALVATVSGTGQDGAARTETYRTDDWAVRGDAKVTDSAVDLSVW
;
A
#
# COMPACT_ATOMS: atom_id res chain seq x y z
N MET A 1 61.32 71.82 -13.21
CA MET A 1 61.16 70.63 -12.33
C MET A 1 59.73 70.11 -12.47
N SER A 2 59.46 69.09 -13.28
CA SER A 2 58.08 68.54 -13.41
C SER A 2 57.98 67.11 -13.95
N ARG A 3 59.10 66.41 -14.20
CA ARG A 3 59.09 65.05 -14.79
C ARG A 3 58.98 63.90 -13.79
N ARG A 4 59.06 64.17 -12.48
CA ARG A 4 59.03 63.14 -11.42
C ARG A 4 57.63 62.84 -10.87
N ALA A 5 56.66 63.74 -11.06
CA ALA A 5 55.30 63.58 -10.53
C ALA A 5 54.45 62.57 -11.35
N GLY A 6 54.64 62.50 -12.67
CA GLY A 6 53.85 61.58 -13.53
C GLY A 6 54.15 60.11 -13.30
N TRP A 7 55.37 59.77 -12.88
CA TRP A 7 55.77 58.38 -12.64
C TRP A 7 55.14 57.79 -11.37
N ILE A 8 54.96 58.62 -10.35
CA ILE A 8 54.37 58.20 -9.06
C ILE A 8 52.87 57.90 -9.23
N ILE A 9 52.17 58.70 -10.05
CA ILE A 9 50.74 58.50 -10.32
C ILE A 9 50.52 57.21 -11.14
N GLY A 10 51.35 56.95 -12.15
CA GLY A 10 51.27 55.72 -12.94
C GLY A 10 51.50 54.45 -12.11
N ALA A 11 52.47 54.49 -11.18
CA ALA A 11 52.74 53.36 -10.28
C ALA A 11 51.56 53.09 -9.32
N LEU A 12 50.93 54.14 -8.79
CA LEU A 12 49.77 54.02 -7.89
C LEU A 12 48.56 53.40 -8.57
N VAL A 13 48.28 53.79 -9.82
CA VAL A 13 47.17 53.21 -10.61
C VAL A 13 47.43 51.74 -10.91
N ALA A 14 48.67 51.37 -11.29
CA ALA A 14 49.02 49.98 -11.55
C ALA A 14 48.83 49.08 -10.31
N VAL A 15 49.24 49.56 -9.13
CA VAL A 15 49.06 48.82 -7.87
C VAL A 15 47.57 48.64 -7.53
N LEU A 16 46.74 49.67 -7.73
CA LEU A 16 45.30 49.57 -7.51
C LEU A 16 44.62 48.56 -8.45
N VAL A 17 45.01 48.51 -9.72
CA VAL A 17 44.48 47.54 -10.69
C VAL A 17 44.86 46.11 -10.31
N ILE A 18 46.10 45.89 -9.87
CA ILE A 18 46.57 44.56 -9.43
C ILE A 18 45.83 44.12 -8.16
N ALA A 19 45.64 45.02 -7.19
CA ALA A 19 44.91 44.73 -5.97
C ALA A 19 43.42 44.41 -6.24
N ALA A 20 42.78 45.15 -7.15
CA ALA A 20 41.41 44.89 -7.54
C ALA A 20 41.26 43.54 -8.28
N ALA A 21 42.21 43.20 -9.17
CA ALA A 21 42.21 41.92 -9.87
C ALA A 21 42.44 40.75 -8.90
N ALA A 22 43.37 40.88 -7.94
CA ALA A 22 43.62 39.88 -6.92
C ALA A 22 42.40 39.66 -6.00
N ALA A 23 41.72 40.75 -5.60
CA ALA A 23 40.50 40.67 -4.80
C ALA A 23 39.35 40.00 -5.56
N TRP A 24 39.19 40.26 -6.86
CA TRP A 24 38.20 39.61 -7.71
C TRP A 24 38.45 38.10 -7.87
N ILE A 25 39.70 37.70 -8.07
CA ILE A 25 40.09 36.28 -8.17
C ILE A 25 39.82 35.56 -6.84
N TRP A 26 40.09 36.22 -5.72
CA TRP A 26 39.86 35.63 -4.40
C TRP A 26 38.36 35.47 -4.09
N LEU A 27 37.52 36.45 -4.47
CA LEU A 27 36.05 36.34 -4.32
C LEU A 27 35.46 35.21 -5.18
N ALA A 28 35.96 35.01 -6.41
CA ALA A 28 35.48 33.96 -7.30
C ALA A 28 35.84 32.55 -6.79
N ALA A 29 36.96 32.40 -6.07
CA ALA A 29 37.38 31.13 -5.48
C ALA A 29 36.57 30.71 -4.24
N SER A 30 35.86 31.65 -3.60
CA SER A 30 35.03 31.40 -2.41
C SER A 30 33.58 31.00 -2.71
N ALA A 31 33.22 30.72 -3.97
CA ALA A 31 31.90 30.19 -4.30
C ALA A 31 31.73 28.81 -3.64
N PRO A 32 30.73 28.60 -2.76
CA PRO A 32 30.46 27.29 -2.18
C PRO A 32 30.14 26.31 -3.32
N PRO A 33 30.55 25.03 -3.20
CA PRO A 33 30.21 24.04 -4.20
C PRO A 33 28.69 24.01 -4.36
N ALA A 34 28.21 24.16 -5.59
CA ALA A 34 26.79 24.01 -5.90
C ALA A 34 26.29 22.71 -5.25
N ALA A 35 25.27 22.82 -4.41
CA ALA A 35 24.69 21.67 -3.74
C ALA A 35 24.30 20.65 -4.83
N ARG A 36 24.87 19.44 -4.73
CA ARG A 36 24.45 18.32 -5.57
C ARG A 36 22.95 18.15 -5.35
N PRO A 37 22.12 18.04 -6.42
CA PRO A 37 20.72 17.73 -6.22
C PRO A 37 20.65 16.42 -5.43
N THR A 38 20.11 16.48 -4.21
CA THR A 38 19.71 15.28 -3.48
C THR A 38 18.77 14.53 -4.41
N PRO A 39 18.94 13.22 -4.67
CA PRO A 39 17.93 12.46 -5.37
C PRO A 39 16.64 12.61 -4.55
N SER A 40 15.68 13.35 -5.08
CA SER A 40 14.31 13.35 -4.56
C SER A 40 13.87 11.89 -4.51
N PRO A 41 13.24 11.40 -3.43
CA PRO A 41 12.68 10.06 -3.43
C PRO A 41 11.84 9.93 -4.69
N ALA A 42 12.21 8.98 -5.55
CA ALA A 42 11.42 8.68 -6.72
C ALA A 42 10.00 8.41 -6.23
N ALA A 43 9.02 9.13 -6.77
CA ALA A 43 7.63 8.83 -6.50
C ALA A 43 7.44 7.35 -6.85
N THR A 44 7.25 6.49 -5.85
CA THR A 44 6.83 5.12 -6.08
C THR A 44 5.51 5.24 -6.82
N THR A 45 5.48 4.89 -8.11
CA THR A 45 4.23 4.82 -8.86
C THR A 45 3.32 3.93 -8.03
N ALA A 46 2.18 4.48 -7.58
CA ALA A 46 1.22 3.70 -6.81
C ALA A 46 0.89 2.43 -7.61
N ALA A 47 0.81 1.29 -6.92
CA ALA A 47 0.40 0.05 -7.56
C ALA A 47 -0.94 0.28 -8.27
N PRO A 48 -1.14 -0.31 -9.47
CA PRO A 48 -2.39 -0.20 -10.20
C PRO A 48 -3.56 -0.55 -9.28
N ALA A 49 -4.70 0.13 -9.47
CA ALA A 49 -5.86 0.01 -8.59
C ALA A 49 -6.27 -1.45 -8.31
N ALA A 50 -6.16 -2.32 -9.31
CA ALA A 50 -6.45 -3.75 -9.19
C ALA A 50 -5.53 -4.47 -8.19
N GLU A 51 -4.22 -4.18 -8.18
CA GLU A 51 -3.28 -4.79 -7.22
C GLU A 51 -3.57 -4.32 -5.79
N ARG A 52 -3.89 -3.03 -5.61
CA ARG A 52 -4.29 -2.51 -4.29
C ARG A 52 -5.61 -3.11 -3.82
N ALA A 53 -6.57 -3.28 -4.73
CA ALA A 53 -7.85 -3.90 -4.43
C ALA A 53 -7.70 -5.39 -4.08
N GLN A 54 -6.86 -6.13 -4.82
CA GLN A 54 -6.55 -7.52 -4.51
C GLN A 54 -5.95 -7.64 -3.11
N ALA A 55 -4.94 -6.83 -2.78
CA ALA A 55 -4.31 -6.85 -1.45
C ALA A 55 -5.32 -6.52 -0.33
N ALA A 56 -6.17 -5.51 -0.53
CA ALA A 56 -7.20 -5.15 0.44
C ALA A 56 -8.23 -6.27 0.65
N LEU A 57 -8.62 -6.98 -0.43
CA LEU A 57 -9.51 -8.12 -0.33
C LEU A 57 -8.83 -9.29 0.39
N ASP A 58 -7.58 -9.59 0.05
CA ASP A 58 -6.81 -10.69 0.64
C ASP A 58 -6.68 -10.51 2.16
N ASP A 59 -6.38 -9.28 2.59
CA ASP A 59 -6.32 -8.90 4.01
C ASP A 59 -7.68 -9.09 4.70
N LEU A 60 -8.77 -8.60 4.07
CA LEU A 60 -10.13 -8.74 4.60
C LEU A 60 -10.52 -10.22 4.76
N LEU A 61 -10.31 -11.03 3.73
CA LEU A 61 -10.68 -12.45 3.74
C LEU A 61 -9.83 -13.27 4.72
N THR A 62 -8.56 -12.90 4.89
CA THR A 62 -7.70 -13.51 5.92
C THR A 62 -8.21 -13.18 7.32
N ALA A 63 -8.55 -11.92 7.58
CA ALA A 63 -9.12 -11.50 8.87
C ALA A 63 -10.47 -12.19 9.14
N CYS A 64 -11.30 -12.36 8.12
CA CYS A 64 -12.53 -13.14 8.20
C CYS A 64 -12.27 -14.61 8.60
N ALA A 65 -11.21 -15.21 8.06
CA ALA A 65 -10.87 -16.59 8.34
C ALA A 65 -10.35 -16.83 9.76
N ASP A 66 -9.73 -15.80 10.36
CA ASP A 66 -9.26 -15.82 11.75
C ASP A 66 -10.40 -15.69 12.78
N SER A 67 -11.63 -15.40 12.33
CA SER A 67 -12.79 -15.34 13.21
C SER A 67 -13.06 -16.69 13.89
N THR A 68 -13.32 -16.64 15.19
CA THR A 68 -13.76 -17.79 16.00
C THR A 68 -15.21 -17.67 16.43
N ALA A 69 -15.99 -16.82 15.76
CA ALA A 69 -17.40 -16.63 16.07
C ALA A 69 -18.22 -17.90 15.78
N SER A 70 -19.33 -18.06 16.51
CA SER A 70 -20.29 -19.16 16.30
C SER A 70 -21.27 -18.86 15.16
N GLU A 71 -21.22 -17.63 14.63
CA GLU A 71 -21.99 -17.14 13.49
C GLU A 71 -21.02 -16.71 12.38
N PRO A 72 -21.44 -16.77 11.10
CA PRO A 72 -20.61 -16.27 10.01
C PRO A 72 -20.38 -14.77 10.23
N PRO A 73 -19.12 -14.31 10.23
CA PRO A 73 -18.86 -12.88 10.31
C PRO A 73 -19.54 -12.15 9.16
N GLU A 74 -20.20 -11.05 9.49
CA GLU A 74 -20.80 -10.15 8.51
C GLU A 74 -19.73 -9.64 7.55
N HIS A 75 -20.10 -9.35 6.30
CA HIS A 75 -19.19 -8.81 5.28
C HIS A 75 -18.02 -9.72 4.87
N CYS A 76 -18.12 -11.03 5.10
CA CYS A 76 -17.09 -11.98 4.65
C CYS A 76 -17.46 -12.71 3.35
N GLY A 77 -18.68 -12.57 2.85
CA GLY A 77 -19.13 -13.18 1.59
C GLY A 77 -19.12 -14.71 1.60
N ILE A 78 -19.03 -15.32 2.80
CA ILE A 78 -19.00 -16.77 2.98
C ILE A 78 -20.44 -17.28 3.02
N ARG A 79 -20.85 -17.97 1.95
CA ARG A 79 -22.14 -18.67 1.83
C ARG A 79 -21.87 -20.16 1.74
N ILE A 80 -21.75 -20.84 2.87
CA ILE A 80 -21.66 -22.30 2.89
C ILE A 80 -23.07 -22.84 3.18
N PRO A 81 -23.57 -23.80 2.40
CA PRO A 81 -24.86 -24.43 2.66
C PRO A 81 -24.75 -25.29 3.92
N TRP A 82 -24.96 -24.70 5.09
CA TRP A 82 -24.83 -25.40 6.36
C TRP A 82 -26.05 -26.26 6.71
N GLY A 83 -25.80 -27.34 7.44
CA GLY A 83 -26.24 -27.38 8.84
C GLY A 83 -27.54 -28.13 9.13
N THR A 84 -28.11 -28.85 8.16
CA THR A 84 -29.29 -29.67 8.45
C THR A 84 -29.04 -30.71 9.54
N GLU A 85 -27.78 -31.13 9.71
CA GLU A 85 -27.29 -32.05 10.73
C GLU A 85 -27.09 -31.44 12.13
N PHE A 86 -27.14 -30.12 12.29
CA PHE A 86 -26.97 -29.42 13.56
C PHE A 86 -28.28 -28.80 14.07
N SER A 87 -28.59 -29.03 15.34
CA SER A 87 -29.66 -28.32 16.05
C SER A 87 -29.17 -27.00 16.66
N THR A 88 -27.88 -26.88 16.97
CA THR A 88 -27.24 -25.65 17.46
C THR A 88 -25.76 -25.65 17.06
N VAL A 89 -25.27 -24.51 16.55
CA VAL A 89 -23.85 -24.31 16.26
C VAL A 89 -23.18 -23.64 17.46
N SER A 90 -22.02 -24.14 17.84
CA SER A 90 -21.22 -23.61 18.96
C SER A 90 -19.94 -22.93 18.52
N GLY A 91 -19.45 -23.23 17.31
CA GLY A 91 -18.25 -22.59 16.77
C GLY A 91 -18.02 -22.94 15.30
N ILE A 92 -17.41 -22.00 14.59
CA ILE A 92 -17.00 -22.16 13.21
C ILE A 92 -15.52 -21.80 13.12
N ARG A 93 -14.73 -22.63 12.44
CA ARG A 93 -13.34 -22.36 12.12
C ARG A 93 -13.16 -22.40 10.62
N TYR A 94 -12.71 -21.29 10.06
CA TYR A 94 -12.45 -21.19 8.64
C TYR A 94 -10.98 -21.45 8.34
N ARG A 95 -10.70 -21.92 7.13
CA ARG A 95 -9.35 -21.99 6.58
C ARG A 95 -9.45 -21.70 5.09
N VAL A 96 -8.79 -20.64 4.67
CA VAL A 96 -8.60 -20.32 3.24
C VAL A 96 -7.53 -21.25 2.70
N GLU A 97 -7.88 -22.05 1.69
CA GLU A 97 -6.91 -22.88 0.97
C GLU A 97 -6.39 -22.16 -0.28
N LYS A 98 -7.25 -21.33 -0.89
CA LYS A 98 -6.89 -20.45 -2.02
C LYS A 98 -7.71 -19.17 -1.96
N LEU A 99 -7.05 -18.02 -2.03
CA LEU A 99 -7.71 -16.72 -2.15
C LEU A 99 -8.30 -16.55 -3.56
N PRO A 100 -9.50 -15.95 -3.68
CA PRO A 100 -10.10 -15.66 -4.96
C PRO A 100 -9.39 -14.50 -5.68
N GLU A 101 -9.37 -14.53 -7.00
CA GLU A 101 -8.82 -13.45 -7.83
C GLU A 101 -9.88 -12.41 -8.11
N LEU A 102 -9.58 -11.15 -7.79
CA LEU A 102 -10.48 -10.00 -7.90
C LEU A 102 -10.42 -9.40 -9.31
N VAL A 103 -11.62 -9.12 -9.84
CA VAL A 103 -11.83 -8.32 -11.04
C VAL A 103 -12.70 -7.13 -10.67
N LEU A 104 -12.21 -5.92 -10.97
CA LEU A 104 -12.97 -4.68 -10.84
C LEU A 104 -13.88 -4.48 -12.05
N ASP A 105 -15.10 -4.02 -11.79
CA ASP A 105 -16.07 -3.60 -12.79
C ASP A 105 -16.77 -2.31 -12.30
N GLY A 106 -16.23 -1.16 -12.71
CA GLY A 106 -16.67 0.15 -12.24
C GLY A 106 -16.54 0.30 -10.73
N ASP A 107 -17.66 0.58 -10.06
CA ASP A 107 -17.77 0.74 -8.61
C ASP A 107 -18.07 -0.60 -7.89
N SER A 108 -17.87 -1.73 -8.57
CA SER A 108 -18.12 -3.07 -8.05
C SER A 108 -16.95 -4.00 -8.31
N PHE A 109 -16.93 -5.15 -7.63
CA PHE A 109 -15.97 -6.20 -7.90
C PHE A 109 -16.58 -7.60 -7.78
N THR A 110 -15.97 -8.53 -8.50
CA THR A 110 -16.17 -9.96 -8.30
C THR A 110 -14.83 -10.62 -8.10
N ALA A 111 -14.71 -11.43 -7.05
CA ALA A 111 -13.56 -12.28 -6.82
C ALA A 111 -13.96 -13.74 -6.93
N SER A 112 -13.25 -14.54 -7.72
CA SER A 112 -13.64 -15.94 -7.99
C SER A 112 -12.44 -16.90 -7.99
N GLY A 113 -12.75 -18.20 -8.05
CA GLY A 113 -11.73 -19.26 -8.08
C GLY A 113 -11.00 -19.46 -6.74
N GLY A 114 -11.60 -19.02 -5.63
CA GLY A 114 -11.12 -19.29 -4.29
C GLY A 114 -11.53 -20.68 -3.78
N ALA A 115 -10.84 -21.16 -2.75
CA ALA A 115 -11.17 -22.40 -2.06
C ALA A 115 -11.17 -22.18 -0.54
N LEU A 116 -12.25 -22.59 0.11
CA LEU A 116 -12.50 -22.36 1.53
C LEU A 116 -12.95 -23.65 2.20
N VAL A 117 -12.41 -23.90 3.39
CA VAL A 117 -12.86 -24.96 4.29
C VAL A 117 -13.45 -24.33 5.54
N ALA A 118 -14.59 -24.86 5.98
CA ALA A 118 -15.18 -24.52 7.28
C ALA A 118 -15.38 -25.79 8.10
N THR A 119 -14.81 -25.80 9.30
CA THR A 119 -15.08 -26.83 10.31
C THR A 119 -16.08 -26.26 11.30
N VAL A 120 -17.25 -26.90 11.39
CA VAL A 120 -18.37 -26.48 12.24
C VAL A 120 -18.51 -27.46 13.39
N SER A 121 -18.61 -26.95 14.61
CA SER A 121 -18.83 -27.75 15.82
C SER A 121 -20.11 -27.32 16.52
N GLY A 122 -20.85 -28.28 17.08
CA GLY A 122 -22.12 -28.00 17.74
C GLY A 122 -22.84 -29.25 18.24
N THR A 123 -24.14 -29.12 18.40
CA THR A 123 -25.04 -30.21 18.78
C THR A 123 -25.78 -30.70 17.54
N GLY A 124 -25.75 -32.02 17.32
CA GLY A 124 -26.48 -32.67 16.24
C GLY A 124 -27.99 -32.66 16.45
N GLN A 125 -28.75 -33.03 15.42
CA GLN A 125 -30.21 -33.23 15.54
C GLN A 125 -30.58 -34.37 16.51
N ASP A 126 -29.65 -35.28 16.77
CA ASP A 126 -29.75 -36.39 17.73
C ASP A 126 -29.41 -35.95 19.17
N GLY A 127 -29.04 -34.69 19.39
CA GLY A 127 -28.62 -34.16 20.68
C GLY A 127 -27.17 -34.48 21.06
N ALA A 128 -26.42 -35.23 20.24
CA ALA A 128 -25.02 -35.54 20.49
C ALA A 128 -24.10 -34.39 20.05
N ALA A 129 -22.89 -34.31 20.62
CA ALA A 129 -21.88 -33.41 20.10
C ALA A 129 -21.43 -33.87 18.70
N ARG A 130 -21.37 -32.93 17.74
CA ARG A 130 -20.98 -33.19 16.35
C ARG A 130 -19.93 -32.18 15.90
N THR A 131 -19.05 -32.59 15.00
CA THR A 131 -18.12 -31.71 14.30
C THR A 131 -18.00 -32.18 12.86
N GLU A 132 -18.28 -31.28 11.92
CA GLU A 132 -18.27 -31.56 10.47
C GLU A 132 -17.37 -30.58 9.75
N THR A 133 -16.82 -31.00 8.62
CA THR A 133 -15.96 -30.16 7.78
C THR A 133 -16.52 -30.07 6.37
N TYR A 134 -16.76 -28.85 5.91
CA TYR A 134 -17.24 -28.54 4.57
C TYR A 134 -16.14 -27.87 3.79
N ARG A 135 -16.06 -28.21 2.50
CA ARG A 135 -15.10 -27.64 1.56
C ARG A 135 -15.87 -27.11 0.35
N THR A 136 -15.49 -25.94 -0.13
CA THR A 136 -15.89 -25.42 -1.43
C THR A 136 -14.65 -25.02 -2.22
N ASP A 137 -14.58 -25.48 -3.47
CA ASP A 137 -13.47 -25.20 -4.40
C ASP A 137 -13.83 -24.15 -5.46
N ASP A 138 -15.06 -23.62 -5.39
CA ASP A 138 -15.57 -22.54 -6.26
C ASP A 138 -16.12 -21.40 -5.40
N TRP A 139 -15.33 -21.00 -4.40
CA TRP A 139 -15.69 -19.87 -3.57
C TRP A 139 -15.51 -18.57 -4.35
N ALA A 140 -16.57 -17.78 -4.39
CA ALA A 140 -16.59 -16.46 -4.98
C ALA A 140 -17.18 -15.44 -4.01
N VAL A 141 -16.65 -14.22 -4.06
CA VAL A 141 -17.05 -13.08 -3.23
C VAL A 141 -17.42 -11.92 -4.17
N ARG A 142 -18.42 -11.13 -3.78
CA ARG A 142 -18.84 -9.94 -4.53
C ARG A 142 -18.98 -8.77 -3.59
N GLY A 143 -18.87 -7.57 -4.13
CA GLY A 143 -18.95 -6.37 -3.33
C GLY A 143 -18.91 -5.09 -4.15
N ASP A 144 -19.02 -3.99 -3.43
CA ASP A 144 -18.78 -2.65 -3.94
C ASP A 144 -17.30 -2.27 -3.78
N ALA A 145 -16.77 -1.47 -4.70
CA ALA A 145 -15.42 -0.97 -4.69
C ALA A 145 -15.40 0.55 -4.88
N LYS A 146 -14.72 1.26 -3.99
CA LYS A 146 -14.41 2.69 -4.15
C LYS A 146 -12.91 2.85 -4.31
N VAL A 147 -12.49 3.14 -5.53
CA VAL A 147 -11.07 3.33 -5.87
C VAL A 147 -10.77 4.82 -5.97
N THR A 148 -9.75 5.25 -5.25
CA THR A 148 -9.12 6.57 -5.41
C THR A 148 -7.66 6.40 -5.81
N ASP A 149 -7.00 7.51 -6.12
CA ASP A 149 -5.57 7.52 -6.50
C ASP A 149 -4.68 6.89 -5.41
N SER A 150 -5.05 7.04 -4.13
CA SER A 150 -4.25 6.58 -2.98
C SER A 150 -4.88 5.46 -2.16
N ALA A 151 -6.18 5.19 -2.28
CA ALA A 151 -6.88 4.22 -1.44
C ALA A 151 -7.86 3.34 -2.23
N VAL A 152 -8.12 2.15 -1.70
CA VAL A 152 -9.22 1.28 -2.14
C VAL A 152 -10.04 0.94 -0.90
N ASP A 153 -11.35 1.12 -0.99
CA ASP A 153 -12.33 0.70 0.01
C ASP A 153 -13.24 -0.35 -0.62
N LEU A 154 -13.32 -1.52 0.01
CA LEU A 154 -14.10 -2.67 -0.46
C LEU A 154 -15.18 -3.00 0.56
N SER A 155 -16.40 -3.24 0.08
CA SER A 155 -17.54 -3.65 0.90
C SER A 155 -18.15 -4.92 0.34
N VAL A 156 -18.03 -6.03 1.06
CA VAL A 156 -18.54 -7.35 0.66
C VAL A 156 -19.99 -7.55 1.16
N TRP A 157 -20.83 -8.21 0.35
CA TRP A 157 -22.23 -8.53 0.66
C TRP A 157 -22.66 -9.96 0.30
#